data_AF-A0A3N1K360-F1
#
_entry.id   AF-A0A3N1K360-F1
#
_cell.length_a   1.000
_cell.length_b   1.000
_cell.length_c   1.000
_cell.angle_alpha   90.00
_cell.angle_beta   90.00
_cell.angle_gamma   90.00
#
_symmetry.space_group_name_H-M   'P 1'
#
loop_
_entity.id
_entity.type
_entity.pdbx_description
1 polymer ?
#
loop_
_entity_poly.entity_id
_entity_poly.type
_entity_poly.pdbx_seq_one_letter_code
_entity_poly.pdbx_strand_id
1 'polypeptide(L)'
;MTTWAPGTRPDDAVDARPHDDAHDHRPGPAVGTSAAGGVLTVLDPSDGSTVGEIREADRDEVVEAVRRARAAQHGWERTPAADRGAQLHGAAAALREHAAELAALNQRETGKPFDDSLGGVLAGADTLRQYAELGPVHRGLSLVGGRESADFTIDQPRGVVAAITPWNDPVAVACGLIGAALVTGSTVVHKPSERCPHVGELLGRVLAETLPPDVLVTVSGGGGVGAALTEQPGVDAVAHVGSTATGRRIARMAALTGAHVVLENGGNDALIVDGDVDPVWAAEQAAIGSFANAGQICTSVERIFVHRDVAAAFVEALVAEAARRHDRLEMGPLVDARLRAEVQRQVDEAVADGATVEIGGTTPEGPGSWWPATVLTGCRPHMTIMQEETFGPVAPVQVVDDFDEALRLACHDRHGLAATVLTGSIAHANRALADLPVGTVKINAVFGGAPGGSAQPRGESGSGYGYGPELLDELTLTKVVHYGVPVLAADGGHQEVRGTSSAPLAAGDQVGGQDSAEAPHGAATTGTSTGRTRHPQEPAEGGDPDDTAHTGTGRGEDDAEPRVHPSSPAEGD
;
A
#
# COMPACT_ATOMS: atom_id res chain seq x y z
N MET A 1 8.57 -48.27 -58.70
CA MET A 1 7.78 -47.92 -57.51
C MET A 1 8.08 -48.92 -56.42
N THR A 2 9.20 -48.75 -55.71
CA THR A 2 9.61 -49.64 -54.60
C THR A 2 10.64 -48.93 -53.73
N THR A 3 10.55 -49.14 -52.41
CA THR A 3 11.61 -48.99 -51.38
C THR A 3 12.55 -47.77 -51.40
N TRP A 4 12.41 -46.90 -50.39
CA TRP A 4 13.57 -46.41 -49.63
C TRP A 4 13.24 -46.27 -48.14
N ALA A 5 14.26 -46.10 -47.29
CA ALA A 5 14.20 -46.24 -45.83
C ALA A 5 14.03 -44.88 -45.09
N PRO A 6 13.60 -44.85 -43.81
CA PRO A 6 13.48 -43.62 -43.04
C PRO A 6 14.84 -43.11 -42.55
N GLY A 7 15.07 -41.79 -42.63
CA GLY A 7 16.27 -41.12 -42.15
C GLY A 7 15.95 -39.98 -41.18
N THR A 8 16.59 -40.03 -40.00
CA THR A 8 17.00 -38.91 -39.12
C THR A 8 16.36 -37.53 -39.32
N ARG A 9 15.66 -37.04 -38.29
CA ARG A 9 15.55 -35.59 -38.04
C ARG A 9 16.90 -35.04 -37.54
N PRO A 10 17.32 -33.82 -37.91
CA PRO A 10 18.29 -33.03 -37.16
C PRO A 10 17.62 -32.37 -35.94
N ASP A 11 18.44 -31.93 -34.99
CA ASP A 11 17.99 -31.11 -33.85
C ASP A 11 17.94 -29.62 -34.24
N ASP A 12 16.76 -29.00 -34.12
CA ASP A 12 16.64 -27.53 -34.04
C ASP A 12 16.66 -27.13 -32.56
N ALA A 13 17.88 -27.02 -32.00
CA ALA A 13 18.07 -26.50 -30.66
C ALA A 13 17.78 -24.99 -30.63
N VAL A 14 16.71 -24.59 -29.93
CA VAL A 14 16.40 -23.17 -29.71
C VAL A 14 17.47 -22.58 -28.79
N ASP A 15 18.31 -21.73 -29.38
CA ASP A 15 19.43 -21.03 -28.73
C ASP A 15 18.92 -19.98 -27.72
N ALA A 16 18.52 -20.47 -26.54
CA ALA A 16 18.10 -19.66 -25.40
C ALA A 16 19.31 -18.96 -24.75
N ARG A 17 19.91 -18.00 -25.47
CA ARG A 17 20.88 -17.07 -24.90
C ARG A 17 20.20 -16.25 -23.79
N PRO A 18 20.82 -16.13 -22.60
CA PRO A 18 20.31 -15.21 -21.58
C PRO A 18 20.41 -13.78 -22.13
N HIS A 19 19.37 -12.98 -21.88
CA HIS A 19 19.53 -11.53 -21.93
C HIS A 19 20.46 -11.14 -20.77
N ASP A 20 21.49 -10.38 -21.09
CA ASP A 20 22.45 -9.86 -20.11
C ASP A 20 21.82 -8.60 -19.50
N ASP A 21 21.62 -8.57 -18.17
CA ASP A 21 20.90 -7.51 -17.44
C ASP A 21 21.73 -6.21 -17.34
N ALA A 22 22.10 -5.65 -18.49
CA ALA A 22 23.03 -4.53 -18.65
C ALA A 22 22.35 -3.15 -18.55
N HIS A 23 21.19 -3.05 -17.89
CA HIS A 23 20.55 -1.78 -17.53
C HIS A 23 20.92 -1.35 -16.11
N ASP A 24 22.23 -1.28 -15.84
CA ASP A 24 22.76 -0.68 -14.62
C ASP A 24 22.47 0.84 -14.61
N HIS A 25 21.60 1.28 -13.69
CA HIS A 25 21.22 2.68 -13.52
C HIS A 25 22.42 3.51 -13.07
N ARG A 26 23.17 4.06 -14.03
CA ARG A 26 24.25 5.02 -13.76
C ARG A 26 23.69 6.18 -12.91
N PRO A 27 24.23 6.43 -11.70
CA PRO A 27 23.75 7.54 -10.89
C PRO A 27 23.95 8.88 -11.60
N GLY A 28 22.87 9.66 -11.71
CA GLY A 28 22.99 11.10 -11.96
C GLY A 28 23.73 11.80 -10.81
N PRO A 29 24.11 13.08 -10.98
CA PRO A 29 24.82 13.83 -9.94
C PRO A 29 24.00 13.80 -8.63
N ALA A 30 24.60 13.23 -7.60
CA ALA A 30 23.88 12.83 -6.41
C ALA A 30 23.66 14.00 -5.44
N VAL A 31 22.52 13.98 -4.71
CA VAL A 31 22.54 14.38 -3.30
C VAL A 31 23.58 13.47 -2.65
N GLY A 32 24.67 14.06 -2.16
CA GLY A 32 25.94 13.35 -1.98
C GLY A 32 25.78 12.01 -1.27
N THR A 33 26.04 10.91 -1.97
CA THR A 33 26.02 9.55 -1.39
C THR A 33 27.19 9.41 -0.42
N SER A 34 26.99 9.89 0.80
CA SER A 34 27.97 9.77 1.86
C SER A 34 27.99 8.32 2.36
N ALA A 35 29.13 7.89 2.90
CA ALA A 35 29.14 6.68 3.71
C ALA A 35 28.48 6.99 5.06
N ALA A 36 27.80 6.01 5.65
CA ALA A 36 27.13 6.15 6.95
C ALA A 36 28.02 6.89 7.97
N GLY A 37 27.51 7.98 8.55
CA GLY A 37 28.28 8.96 9.33
C GLY A 37 28.64 10.27 8.61
N GLY A 38 28.32 10.44 7.32
CA GLY A 38 28.50 11.70 6.59
C GLY A 38 27.35 12.71 6.76
N VAL A 39 27.16 13.62 5.79
CA VAL A 39 26.20 14.74 5.86
C VAL A 39 25.35 14.81 4.59
N LEU A 40 24.04 14.97 4.76
CA LEU A 40 23.07 15.25 3.73
C LEU A 40 22.65 16.73 3.80
N THR A 41 22.86 17.47 2.72
CA THR A 41 22.32 18.83 2.55
C THR A 41 20.94 18.73 1.88
N VAL A 42 19.89 19.20 2.55
CA VAL A 42 18.53 19.25 1.99
C VAL A 42 18.31 20.62 1.34
N LEU A 43 17.78 20.62 0.13
CA LEU A 43 17.50 21.82 -0.65
C LEU A 43 16.00 21.99 -0.86
N ASP A 44 15.53 23.24 -0.85
CA ASP A 44 14.15 23.60 -1.09
C ASP A 44 13.88 23.49 -2.60
N PRO A 45 12.97 22.61 -3.06
CA PRO A 45 12.78 22.37 -4.48
C PRO A 45 12.10 23.54 -5.21
N SER A 46 11.60 24.56 -4.50
CA SER A 46 10.98 25.73 -5.12
C SER A 46 12.02 26.72 -5.67
N ASP A 47 13.15 26.90 -4.98
CA ASP A 47 14.18 27.90 -5.32
C ASP A 47 15.64 27.38 -5.27
N GLY A 48 15.88 26.16 -4.76
CA GLY A 48 17.21 25.57 -4.59
C GLY A 48 17.99 26.08 -3.38
N SER A 49 17.38 26.84 -2.47
CA SER A 49 18.00 27.29 -1.22
C SER A 49 18.19 26.12 -0.24
N THR A 50 19.11 26.25 0.72
CA THR A 50 19.31 25.19 1.73
C THR A 50 18.18 25.20 2.77
N VAL A 51 17.55 24.06 3.00
CA VAL A 51 16.61 23.85 4.12
C VAL A 51 17.37 23.63 5.41
N GLY A 52 18.35 22.72 5.37
CA GLY A 52 19.21 22.35 6.49
C GLY A 52 20.24 21.30 6.09
N GLU A 53 21.11 20.95 7.03
CA GLU A 53 22.07 19.85 6.89
C GLU A 53 21.89 18.88 8.04
N ILE A 54 21.87 17.58 7.72
CA ILE A 54 21.65 16.52 8.70
C ILE A 54 22.76 15.48 8.59
N ARG A 55 23.28 15.03 9.74
CA ARG A 55 24.29 13.99 9.78
C ARG A 55 23.60 12.63 9.58
N GLU A 56 24.12 11.82 8.66
CA GLU A 56 23.67 10.44 8.53
C GLU A 56 24.10 9.63 9.76
N ALA A 57 23.20 8.81 10.29
CA ALA A 57 23.53 7.82 11.31
C ALA A 57 24.66 6.91 10.82
N ASP A 58 25.59 6.55 11.70
CA ASP A 58 26.58 5.52 11.39
C ASP A 58 26.05 4.10 11.72
N ARG A 59 26.85 3.07 11.41
CA ARG A 59 26.42 1.67 11.61
C ARG A 59 26.28 1.30 13.09
N ASP A 60 27.08 1.91 13.97
CA ASP A 60 27.03 1.64 15.41
C ASP A 60 25.83 2.36 16.05
N GLU A 61 25.45 3.53 15.55
CA GLU A 61 24.21 4.23 15.94
C GLU A 61 22.94 3.48 15.51
N VAL A 62 22.94 2.84 14.33
CA VAL A 62 21.85 1.95 13.90
C VAL A 62 21.77 0.70 14.76
N VAL A 63 22.90 0.06 15.07
CA VAL A 63 22.98 -1.08 16.00
C VAL A 63 22.44 -0.68 17.39
N GLU A 64 22.84 0.49 17.90
CA GLU A 64 22.38 1.02 19.17
C GLU A 64 20.88 1.31 19.16
N ALA A 65 20.33 1.93 18.11
CA ALA A 65 18.90 2.19 17.99
C ALA A 65 18.06 0.90 18.08
N VAL A 66 18.44 -0.15 17.34
CA VAL A 66 17.78 -1.47 17.42
C VAL A 66 17.97 -2.10 18.81
N ARG A 67 19.14 -1.95 19.43
CA ARG A 67 19.42 -2.45 20.79
C ARG A 67 18.55 -1.77 21.85
N ARG A 68 18.33 -0.46 21.75
CA ARG A 68 17.45 0.28 22.69
C ARG A 68 15.98 -0.08 22.47
N ALA A 69 15.51 -0.09 21.22
CA ALA A 69 14.15 -0.52 20.87
C ALA A 69 13.85 -1.95 21.37
N ARG A 70 14.80 -2.88 21.24
CA ARG A 70 14.70 -4.24 21.79
C ARG A 70 14.62 -4.27 23.31
N ALA A 71 15.38 -3.41 24.00
CA ALA A 71 15.36 -3.33 25.46
C ALA A 71 14.02 -2.80 26.00
N ALA A 72 13.38 -1.87 25.29
CA ALA A 72 12.05 -1.37 25.63
C ALA A 72 10.91 -2.36 25.32
N GLN A 73 11.07 -3.19 24.28
CA GLN A 73 10.00 -4.03 23.71
C GLN A 73 9.25 -4.89 24.73
N HIS A 74 9.96 -5.62 25.61
CA HIS A 74 9.29 -6.49 26.59
C HIS A 74 8.52 -5.69 27.66
N GLY A 75 8.90 -4.44 27.92
CA GLY A 75 8.10 -3.54 28.75
C GLY A 75 6.82 -3.11 28.04
N TRP A 76 6.94 -2.75 26.76
CA TRP A 76 5.84 -2.24 25.93
C TRP A 76 4.79 -3.29 25.56
N GLU A 77 5.19 -4.52 25.20
CA GLU A 77 4.29 -5.66 24.99
C GLU A 77 3.38 -5.91 26.20
N ARG A 78 3.91 -5.68 27.41
CA ARG A 78 3.22 -5.88 28.68
C ARG A 78 2.31 -4.73 29.09
N THR A 79 2.40 -3.56 28.45
CA THR A 79 1.43 -2.48 28.60
C THR A 79 0.09 -2.93 28.00
N PRO A 80 -1.03 -2.89 28.74
CA PRO A 80 -2.35 -3.26 28.21
C PRO A 80 -2.70 -2.55 26.91
N ALA A 81 -3.38 -3.23 25.98
CA ALA A 81 -3.70 -2.66 24.67
C ALA A 81 -4.50 -1.34 24.74
N ALA A 82 -5.41 -1.22 25.71
CA ALA A 82 -6.13 0.03 25.99
C ALA A 82 -5.20 1.17 26.44
N ASP A 83 -4.18 0.88 27.25
CA ASP A 83 -3.20 1.89 27.71
C ASP A 83 -2.24 2.28 26.57
N ARG A 84 -1.90 1.35 25.67
CA ARG A 84 -1.18 1.66 24.42
C ARG A 84 -2.01 2.55 23.51
N GLY A 85 -3.31 2.25 23.36
CA GLY A 85 -4.26 3.10 22.64
C GLY A 85 -4.37 4.50 23.24
N ALA A 86 -4.46 4.62 24.56
CA ALA A 86 -4.49 5.92 25.25
C ALA A 86 -3.24 6.78 24.96
N GLN A 87 -2.05 6.16 24.87
CA GLN A 87 -0.82 6.86 24.48
C GLN A 87 -0.83 7.28 23.00
N LEU A 88 -1.36 6.44 22.09
CA LEU A 88 -1.52 6.83 20.68
C LEU A 88 -2.60 7.90 20.45
N HIS A 89 -3.63 7.99 21.30
CA HIS A 89 -4.51 9.16 21.34
C HIS A 89 -3.76 10.43 21.77
N GLY A 90 -2.82 10.32 22.72
CA GLY A 90 -1.90 11.40 23.09
C GLY A 90 -1.00 11.82 21.92
N ALA A 91 -0.39 10.86 21.24
CA ALA A 91 0.42 11.08 20.04
C ALA A 91 -0.38 11.79 18.92
N ALA A 92 -1.62 11.36 18.71
CA ALA A 92 -2.55 11.98 17.78
C ALA A 92 -2.96 13.43 18.16
N ALA A 93 -2.99 13.75 19.46
CA ALA A 93 -3.23 15.13 19.91
C ALA A 93 -1.99 16.01 19.69
N ALA A 94 -0.82 15.57 20.15
CA ALA A 94 0.46 16.28 19.97
C ALA A 94 0.79 16.53 18.48
N LEU A 95 0.45 15.57 17.60
CA LEU A 95 0.62 15.72 16.16
C LEU A 95 -0.30 16.80 15.54
N ARG A 96 -1.53 16.98 16.07
CA ARG A 96 -2.41 18.09 15.64
C ARG A 96 -1.91 19.45 16.13
N GLU A 97 -1.32 19.51 17.32
CA GLU A 97 -0.73 20.74 17.88
C GLU A 97 0.47 21.23 17.03
N HIS A 98 1.29 20.32 16.52
CA HIS A 98 2.44 20.62 15.65
C HIS A 98 2.12 20.63 14.15
N ALA A 99 0.84 20.51 13.76
CA ALA A 99 0.47 20.22 12.37
C ALA A 99 0.91 21.29 11.37
N ALA A 100 0.82 22.57 11.73
CA ALA A 100 1.25 23.69 10.88
C ALA A 100 2.79 23.78 10.75
N GLU A 101 3.54 23.38 11.78
CA GLU A 101 5.01 23.36 11.74
C GLU A 101 5.50 22.23 10.81
N LEU A 102 4.95 21.03 10.98
CA LEU A 102 5.23 19.88 10.10
C LEU A 102 4.81 20.17 8.65
N ALA A 103 3.66 20.83 8.43
CA ALA A 103 3.22 21.21 7.08
C ALA A 103 4.17 22.21 6.42
N ALA A 104 4.60 23.26 7.13
CA ALA A 104 5.55 24.25 6.62
C ALA A 104 6.94 23.63 6.35
N LEU A 105 7.41 22.74 7.21
CA LEU A 105 8.68 22.04 7.02
C LEU A 105 8.59 21.04 5.84
N ASN A 106 7.46 20.35 5.69
CA ASN A 106 7.23 19.45 4.56
C ASN A 106 7.17 20.20 3.23
N GLN A 107 6.49 21.35 3.18
CA GLN A 107 6.50 22.21 1.99
C GLN A 107 7.92 22.59 1.58
N ARG A 108 8.77 22.95 2.55
CA ARG A 108 10.18 23.31 2.28
C ARG A 108 11.05 22.14 1.87
N GLU A 109 10.89 20.95 2.45
CA GLU A 109 11.70 19.78 2.07
C GLU A 109 11.21 19.08 0.79
N THR A 110 9.92 19.17 0.46
CA THR A 110 9.30 18.35 -0.61
C THR A 110 8.71 19.13 -1.76
N GLY A 111 8.43 20.43 -1.58
CA GLY A 111 7.70 21.26 -2.55
C GLY A 111 6.19 21.08 -2.52
N LYS A 112 5.66 20.11 -1.78
CA LYS A 112 4.22 19.87 -1.62
C LYS A 112 3.53 21.13 -1.07
N PRO A 113 2.40 21.59 -1.65
CA PRO A 113 1.69 22.77 -1.15
C PRO A 113 1.40 22.72 0.35
N PHE A 114 1.25 23.89 1.00
CA PHE A 114 1.03 23.96 2.45
C PHE A 114 -0.23 23.20 2.89
N ASP A 115 -1.35 23.44 2.21
CA ASP A 115 -2.64 22.83 2.57
C ASP A 115 -2.65 21.32 2.30
N ASP A 116 -2.02 20.86 1.21
CA ASP A 116 -1.80 19.43 0.93
C ASP A 116 -0.92 18.77 2.01
N SER A 117 0.12 19.46 2.44
CA SER A 117 1.02 19.01 3.52
C SER A 117 0.29 18.94 4.86
N LEU A 118 -0.52 19.96 5.18
CA LEU A 118 -1.35 20.02 6.37
C LEU A 118 -2.41 18.91 6.37
N GLY A 119 -3.04 18.65 5.22
CA GLY A 119 -3.94 17.51 5.01
C GLY A 119 -3.25 16.18 5.31
N GLY A 120 -2.03 15.97 4.81
CA GLY A 120 -1.21 14.79 5.12
C GLY A 120 -0.87 14.62 6.61
N VAL A 121 -0.56 15.71 7.31
CA VAL A 121 -0.28 15.66 8.76
C VAL A 121 -1.56 15.34 9.57
N LEU A 122 -2.69 15.97 9.23
CA LEU A 122 -3.97 15.72 9.89
C LEU A 122 -4.47 14.29 9.62
N ALA A 123 -4.32 13.79 8.39
CA ALA A 123 -4.59 12.39 8.05
C ALA A 123 -3.76 11.42 8.90
N GLY A 124 -2.46 11.69 9.09
CA GLY A 124 -1.61 10.93 10.00
C GLY A 124 -2.14 10.92 11.44
N ALA A 125 -2.60 12.06 11.95
CA ALA A 125 -3.19 12.18 13.29
C ALA A 125 -4.57 11.49 13.42
N ASP A 126 -5.33 11.36 12.33
CA ASP A 126 -6.54 10.52 12.31
C ASP A 126 -6.22 9.03 12.20
N THR A 127 -5.17 8.63 11.48
CA THR A 127 -4.68 7.24 11.43
C THR A 127 -4.14 6.77 12.78
N LEU A 128 -3.39 7.61 13.53
CA LEU A 128 -2.98 7.29 14.90
C LEU A 128 -4.19 7.09 15.83
N ARG A 129 -5.21 7.95 15.71
CA ARG A 129 -6.48 7.82 16.44
C ARG A 129 -7.22 6.53 16.06
N GLN A 130 -7.25 6.18 14.76
CA GLN A 130 -7.87 4.95 14.28
C GLN A 130 -7.18 3.69 14.86
N TYR A 131 -5.84 3.63 14.85
CA TYR A 131 -5.15 2.48 15.46
C TYR A 131 -5.28 2.44 16.98
N ALA A 132 -5.34 3.58 17.66
CA ALA A 132 -5.66 3.66 19.09
C ALA A 132 -7.03 3.03 19.43
N GLU A 133 -8.01 3.15 18.54
CA GLU A 133 -9.35 2.58 18.66
C GLU A 133 -9.43 1.10 18.22
N LEU A 134 -8.66 0.70 17.20
CA LEU A 134 -8.63 -0.67 16.68
C LEU A 134 -7.79 -1.64 17.54
N GLY A 135 -6.63 -1.23 18.04
CA GLY A 135 -5.72 -2.11 18.78
C GLY A 135 -6.31 -2.78 20.03
N PRO A 136 -7.16 -2.11 20.83
CA PRO A 136 -7.86 -2.72 21.96
C PRO A 136 -8.94 -3.75 21.58
N VAL A 137 -9.37 -3.81 20.31
CA VAL A 137 -10.37 -4.78 19.81
C VAL A 137 -9.79 -5.80 18.82
N HIS A 138 -8.54 -5.63 18.38
CA HIS A 138 -7.74 -6.66 17.71
C HIS A 138 -7.59 -7.88 18.63
N ARG A 139 -7.87 -9.07 18.11
CA ARG A 139 -8.06 -10.27 18.93
C ARG A 139 -8.04 -11.55 18.11
N GLY A 140 -7.57 -12.61 18.77
CA GLY A 140 -7.60 -13.96 18.24
C GLY A 140 -8.98 -14.60 18.19
N LEU A 141 -9.03 -15.78 17.59
CA LEU A 141 -10.24 -16.55 17.34
C LEU A 141 -10.49 -17.57 18.46
N SER A 142 -11.77 -17.81 18.78
CA SER A 142 -12.18 -19.02 19.51
C SER A 142 -12.32 -20.17 18.52
N LEU A 143 -11.73 -21.33 18.81
CA LEU A 143 -11.66 -22.47 17.90
C LEU A 143 -12.54 -23.63 18.42
N VAL A 144 -13.19 -24.34 17.49
CA VAL A 144 -14.09 -25.46 17.84
C VAL A 144 -13.27 -26.73 18.07
N GLY A 145 -12.76 -26.83 19.29
CA GLY A 145 -11.94 -27.94 19.78
C GLY A 145 -12.68 -29.24 20.06
N GLY A 146 -12.02 -30.11 20.82
CA GLY A 146 -12.70 -31.23 21.49
C GLY A 146 -13.68 -30.72 22.55
N ARG A 147 -14.71 -31.51 22.88
CA ARG A 147 -15.77 -31.11 23.84
C ARG A 147 -15.25 -30.65 25.21
N GLU A 148 -14.04 -31.07 25.58
CA GLU A 148 -13.43 -30.83 26.90
C GLU A 148 -12.05 -30.14 26.79
N SER A 149 -11.75 -29.53 25.64
CA SER A 149 -10.65 -28.55 25.46
C SER A 149 -11.18 -27.13 25.29
N ALA A 150 -10.36 -26.15 25.64
CA ALA A 150 -10.58 -24.75 25.27
C ALA A 150 -9.47 -24.34 24.29
N ASP A 151 -9.84 -24.21 23.02
CA ASP A 151 -8.89 -23.98 21.92
C ASP A 151 -9.14 -22.59 21.34
N PHE A 152 -8.08 -21.80 21.18
CA PHE A 152 -8.17 -20.39 20.74
C PHE A 152 -6.85 -19.91 20.15
N THR A 153 -6.84 -18.76 19.49
CA THR A 153 -5.59 -18.06 19.14
C THR A 153 -5.36 -16.86 20.04
N ILE A 154 -4.09 -16.50 20.21
CA ILE A 154 -3.66 -15.21 20.76
C ILE A 154 -2.67 -14.58 19.80
N ASP A 155 -2.75 -13.26 19.65
CA ASP A 155 -1.85 -12.51 18.76
C ASP A 155 -0.82 -11.78 19.61
N GLN A 156 0.45 -11.91 19.22
CA GLN A 156 1.58 -11.28 19.89
C GLN A 156 2.25 -10.27 18.95
N PRO A 157 2.87 -9.19 19.47
CA PRO A 157 3.68 -8.31 18.62
C PRO A 157 4.83 -9.07 17.95
N ARG A 158 5.22 -8.67 16.73
CA ARG A 158 6.43 -9.21 16.08
C ARG A 158 7.71 -8.88 16.85
N GLY A 159 7.75 -7.71 17.52
CA GLY A 159 8.82 -7.32 18.43
C GLY A 159 9.42 -5.96 18.09
N VAL A 160 10.51 -5.90 17.33
CA VAL A 160 11.11 -4.66 16.83
C VAL A 160 10.82 -4.52 15.32
N VAL A 161 10.13 -3.44 14.95
CA VAL A 161 9.76 -3.11 13.57
C VAL A 161 10.66 -2.00 13.05
N ALA A 162 11.29 -2.21 11.89
CA ALA A 162 11.92 -1.15 11.12
C ALA A 162 10.89 -0.51 10.18
N ALA A 163 10.50 0.73 10.44
CA ALA A 163 9.58 1.50 9.59
C ALA A 163 10.40 2.40 8.64
N ILE A 164 10.35 2.14 7.34
CA ILE A 164 11.15 2.84 6.32
C ILE A 164 10.21 3.58 5.37
N THR A 165 10.09 4.89 5.53
CA THR A 165 8.98 5.70 4.98
C THR A 165 9.43 6.63 3.83
N PRO A 166 8.52 7.01 2.91
CA PRO A 166 8.83 7.82 1.74
C PRO A 166 8.87 9.32 2.10
N TRP A 167 8.93 10.16 1.07
CA TRP A 167 9.03 11.62 1.14
C TRP A 167 7.83 12.37 0.57
N ASN A 168 6.89 11.69 -0.09
CA ASN A 168 5.78 12.33 -0.80
C ASN A 168 4.54 12.55 0.10
N ASP A 169 4.35 11.67 1.08
CA ASP A 169 3.41 11.80 2.20
C ASP A 169 4.07 11.32 3.51
N PRO A 170 5.19 11.95 3.94
CA PRO A 170 6.08 11.38 4.94
C PRO A 170 5.43 11.24 6.32
N VAL A 171 4.49 12.13 6.68
CA VAL A 171 3.81 12.08 7.98
C VAL A 171 2.64 11.08 7.98
N ALA A 172 1.76 11.11 6.98
CA ALA A 172 0.63 10.19 6.89
C ALA A 172 1.10 8.72 6.87
N VAL A 173 2.06 8.41 6.01
CA VAL A 173 2.60 7.05 5.85
C VAL A 173 3.35 6.58 7.10
N ALA A 174 4.17 7.44 7.71
CA ALA A 174 4.85 7.10 8.96
C ALA A 174 3.86 6.85 10.11
N CYS A 175 2.84 7.69 10.26
CA CYS A 175 1.78 7.48 11.25
C CYS A 175 1.03 6.16 11.05
N GLY A 176 0.84 5.75 9.79
CA GLY A 176 0.29 4.44 9.43
C GLY A 176 1.10 3.28 10.01
N LEU A 177 2.38 3.18 9.62
CA LEU A 177 3.24 2.06 10.03
C LEU A 177 3.59 2.10 11.53
N ILE A 178 3.89 3.28 12.07
CA ILE A 178 4.23 3.47 13.48
C ILE A 178 3.02 3.15 14.37
N GLY A 179 1.83 3.67 14.06
CA GLY A 179 0.63 3.49 14.88
C GLY A 179 0.24 2.01 15.04
N ALA A 180 0.23 1.25 13.95
CA ALA A 180 -0.10 -0.16 13.98
C ALA A 180 0.97 -1.01 14.70
N ALA A 181 2.26 -0.72 14.49
CA ALA A 181 3.35 -1.41 15.20
C ALA A 181 3.30 -1.15 16.71
N LEU A 182 3.08 0.10 17.11
CA LEU A 182 3.00 0.47 18.52
C LEU A 182 1.76 -0.11 19.21
N VAL A 183 0.58 -0.08 18.58
CA VAL A 183 -0.64 -0.56 19.25
C VAL A 183 -0.68 -2.09 19.39
N THR A 184 -0.07 -2.83 18.47
CA THR A 184 0.11 -4.30 18.60
C THR A 184 1.09 -4.68 19.71
N GLY A 185 1.93 -3.73 20.17
CA GLY A 185 2.90 -3.92 21.25
C GLY A 185 4.33 -4.15 20.77
N SER A 186 4.61 -3.89 19.48
CA SER A 186 5.97 -3.84 18.95
C SER A 186 6.59 -2.46 19.24
N THR A 187 7.92 -2.37 19.28
CA THR A 187 8.67 -1.10 19.29
C THR A 187 9.20 -0.80 17.90
N VAL A 188 9.46 0.47 17.61
CA VAL A 188 9.73 0.93 16.24
C VAL A 188 11.08 1.64 16.13
N VAL A 189 11.88 1.25 15.14
CA VAL A 189 12.99 2.04 14.61
C VAL A 189 12.56 2.65 13.29
N HIS A 190 12.36 3.97 13.26
CA HIS A 190 11.88 4.72 12.09
C HIS A 190 13.04 5.32 11.30
N LYS A 191 13.12 5.04 10.00
CA LYS A 191 13.97 5.76 9.05
C LYS A 191 13.10 6.59 8.10
N PRO A 192 13.00 7.92 8.28
CA PRO A 192 12.39 8.79 7.28
C PRO A 192 13.22 8.84 6.00
N SER A 193 12.63 9.32 4.91
CA SER A 193 13.37 9.53 3.67
C SER A 193 14.40 10.66 3.80
N GLU A 194 15.57 10.44 3.25
CA GLU A 194 16.68 11.38 3.10
C GLU A 194 16.37 12.63 2.27
N ARG A 195 15.21 12.69 1.62
CA ARG A 195 14.67 13.89 0.95
C ARG A 195 13.88 14.82 1.89
N CYS A 196 13.32 14.29 2.99
CA CYS A 196 12.62 15.08 4.01
C CYS A 196 12.97 14.64 5.45
N PRO A 197 14.27 14.57 5.80
CA PRO A 197 14.69 14.03 7.07
C PRO A 197 14.33 14.95 8.25
N HIS A 198 14.22 16.27 8.06
CA HIS A 198 13.88 17.18 9.17
C HIS A 198 12.40 17.05 9.59
N VAL A 199 11.48 16.86 8.63
CA VAL A 199 10.08 16.44 8.90
C VAL A 199 10.07 15.13 9.68
N GLY A 200 10.88 14.16 9.24
CA GLY A 200 10.98 12.84 9.87
C GLY A 200 11.43 12.90 11.32
N GLU A 201 12.47 13.70 11.63
CA GLU A 201 12.92 13.89 13.01
C GLU A 201 11.94 14.70 13.86
N LEU A 202 11.26 15.71 13.30
CA LEU A 202 10.24 16.46 14.03
C LEU A 202 9.07 15.56 14.41
N LEU A 203 8.58 14.74 13.47
CA LEU A 203 7.57 13.72 13.73
C LEU A 203 8.06 12.72 14.80
N GLY A 204 9.29 12.22 14.64
CA GLY A 204 9.92 11.31 15.60
C GLY A 204 9.93 11.83 17.03
N ARG A 205 10.30 13.11 17.22
CA ARG A 205 10.25 13.78 18.54
C ARG A 205 8.82 13.92 19.06
N VAL A 206 7.92 14.50 18.28
CA VAL A 206 6.51 14.77 18.67
C VAL A 206 5.78 13.49 19.10
N LEU A 207 6.02 12.37 18.39
CA LEU A 207 5.46 11.07 18.78
C LEU A 207 6.17 10.48 20.01
N ALA A 208 7.50 10.48 20.06
CA ALA A 208 8.26 9.89 21.16
C ALA A 208 8.04 10.56 22.52
N GLU A 209 7.76 11.87 22.57
CA GLU A 209 7.42 12.59 23.80
C GLU A 209 6.12 12.11 24.47
N THR A 210 5.25 11.41 23.73
CA THR A 210 4.00 10.81 24.24
C THR A 210 4.12 9.33 24.64
N LEU A 211 5.32 8.75 24.50
CA LEU A 211 5.59 7.32 24.64
C LEU A 211 6.64 7.04 25.74
N PRO A 212 6.77 5.80 26.22
CA PRO A 212 7.88 5.41 27.08
C PRO A 212 9.22 5.49 26.33
N PRO A 213 10.35 5.75 27.01
CA PRO A 213 11.66 5.85 26.36
C PRO A 213 12.00 4.63 25.49
N ASP A 214 12.53 4.90 24.30
CA ASP A 214 12.96 3.93 23.29
C ASP A 214 11.86 2.99 22.74
N VAL A 215 10.58 3.28 22.99
CA VAL A 215 9.46 2.60 22.32
C VAL A 215 9.36 3.00 20.83
N LEU A 216 9.70 4.26 20.53
CA LEU A 216 9.96 4.77 19.19
C LEU A 216 11.38 5.37 19.17
N VAL A 217 12.18 5.02 18.17
CA VAL A 217 13.51 5.59 17.92
C VAL A 217 13.63 5.99 16.46
N THR A 218 13.96 7.25 16.16
CA THR A 218 14.19 7.71 14.77
C THR A 218 15.69 7.68 14.44
N VAL A 219 16.05 7.26 13.23
CA VAL A 219 17.41 7.28 12.68
C VAL A 219 17.46 7.90 11.29
N SER A 220 18.23 8.97 11.15
CA SER A 220 18.30 9.80 9.93
C SER A 220 19.42 9.35 9.00
N GLY A 221 19.19 9.40 7.69
CA GLY A 221 20.21 9.11 6.66
C GLY A 221 19.64 8.40 5.43
N GLY A 222 20.49 8.19 4.43
CA GLY A 222 20.10 7.67 3.11
C GLY A 222 19.98 6.15 3.02
N GLY A 223 20.09 5.64 1.80
CA GLY A 223 20.01 4.20 1.51
C GLY A 223 21.06 3.35 2.26
N GLY A 224 22.20 3.93 2.66
CA GLY A 224 23.20 3.24 3.49
C GLY A 224 22.69 2.94 4.91
N VAL A 225 22.01 3.90 5.54
CA VAL A 225 21.36 3.71 6.85
C VAL A 225 20.18 2.73 6.73
N GLY A 226 19.41 2.81 5.64
CA GLY A 226 18.35 1.84 5.33
C GLY A 226 18.86 0.40 5.16
N ALA A 227 19.97 0.21 4.45
CA ALA A 227 20.61 -1.09 4.31
C ALA A 227 21.13 -1.62 5.65
N ALA A 228 21.86 -0.79 6.41
CA ALA A 228 22.37 -1.16 7.74
C ALA A 228 21.25 -1.58 8.71
N LEU A 229 20.08 -0.92 8.65
CA LEU A 229 18.92 -1.25 9.47
C LEU A 229 18.27 -2.57 9.04
N THR A 230 18.18 -2.86 7.73
CA THR A 230 17.59 -4.12 7.22
C THR A 230 18.52 -5.33 7.32
N GLU A 231 19.83 -5.10 7.42
CA GLU A 231 20.85 -6.10 7.75
C GLU A 231 20.87 -6.47 9.23
N GLN A 232 20.34 -5.64 10.13
CA GLN A 232 20.68 -5.70 11.55
C GLN A 232 19.95 -6.84 12.29
N PRO A 233 20.69 -7.79 12.92
CA PRO A 233 20.08 -8.80 13.77
C PRO A 233 19.29 -8.18 14.93
N GLY A 234 18.06 -8.64 15.12
CA GLY A 234 17.14 -8.10 16.12
C GLY A 234 16.15 -7.06 15.59
N VAL A 235 16.04 -6.88 14.27
CA VAL A 235 14.81 -6.40 13.62
C VAL A 235 13.95 -7.63 13.26
N ASP A 236 12.69 -7.67 13.70
CA ASP A 236 11.78 -8.80 13.50
C ASP A 236 10.84 -8.61 12.29
N ALA A 237 10.60 -7.35 11.91
CA ALA A 237 9.84 -6.99 10.71
C ALA A 237 10.36 -5.69 10.08
N VAL A 238 10.29 -5.58 8.76
CA VAL A 238 10.50 -4.34 8.01
C VAL A 238 9.20 -3.94 7.35
N ALA A 239 8.65 -2.79 7.73
CA ALA A 239 7.52 -2.18 7.07
C ALA A 239 8.05 -1.03 6.18
N HIS A 240 7.93 -1.20 4.86
CA HIS A 240 8.46 -0.25 3.88
C HIS A 240 7.35 0.29 2.98
N VAL A 241 7.34 1.61 2.83
CA VAL A 241 6.65 2.28 1.72
C VAL A 241 7.67 3.09 0.93
N GLY A 242 7.73 2.92 -0.39
CA GLY A 242 8.76 3.55 -1.22
C GLY A 242 8.88 2.98 -2.62
N SER A 243 10.11 2.86 -3.13
CA SER A 243 10.34 2.45 -4.52
C SER A 243 10.50 0.94 -4.69
N THR A 244 10.00 0.42 -5.80
CA THR A 244 10.09 -1.00 -6.20
C THR A 244 11.53 -1.56 -6.13
N ALA A 245 12.52 -0.76 -6.53
CA ALA A 245 13.93 -1.12 -6.43
C ALA A 245 14.43 -1.27 -4.97
N THR A 246 13.85 -0.54 -4.03
CA THR A 246 14.16 -0.61 -2.60
C THR A 246 13.43 -1.78 -1.94
N GLY A 247 12.12 -1.94 -2.18
CA GLY A 247 11.35 -3.09 -1.70
C GLY A 247 11.95 -4.44 -2.14
N ARG A 248 12.39 -4.55 -3.39
CA ARG A 248 13.14 -5.71 -3.91
C ARG A 248 14.44 -6.00 -3.14
N ARG A 249 15.17 -4.98 -2.69
CA ARG A 249 16.39 -5.15 -1.88
C ARG A 249 16.03 -5.60 -0.46
N ILE A 250 15.00 -5.01 0.14
CA ILE A 250 14.48 -5.38 1.47
C ILE A 250 14.02 -6.84 1.47
N ALA A 251 13.24 -7.28 0.48
CA ALA A 251 12.80 -8.67 0.36
C ALA A 251 13.97 -9.67 0.27
N ARG A 252 15.04 -9.32 -0.48
CA ARG A 252 16.26 -10.14 -0.56
C ARG A 252 17.01 -10.20 0.77
N MET A 253 17.05 -9.12 1.54
CA MET A 253 17.67 -9.10 2.87
C MET A 253 16.85 -9.86 3.92
N ALA A 254 15.52 -9.73 3.88
CA ALA A 254 14.59 -10.47 4.73
C ALA A 254 14.72 -11.98 4.57
N ALA A 255 14.95 -12.47 3.34
CA ALA A 255 15.25 -13.88 3.07
C ALA A 255 16.57 -14.37 3.70
N LEU A 256 17.45 -13.47 4.15
CA LEU A 256 18.71 -13.79 4.87
C LEU A 256 18.59 -13.59 6.38
N THR A 257 17.82 -12.59 6.84
CA THR A 257 17.66 -12.28 8.28
C THR A 257 16.50 -13.02 8.94
N GLY A 258 15.49 -13.45 8.18
CA GLY A 258 14.25 -14.04 8.68
C GLY A 258 13.20 -13.02 9.14
N ALA A 259 13.44 -11.72 8.93
CA ALA A 259 12.47 -10.68 9.27
C ALA A 259 11.21 -10.76 8.37
N HIS A 260 10.06 -10.43 8.93
CA HIS A 260 8.83 -10.24 8.14
C HIS A 260 8.96 -9.00 7.24
N VAL A 261 8.24 -8.96 6.12
CA VAL A 261 8.20 -7.79 5.23
C VAL A 261 6.79 -7.39 4.86
N VAL A 262 6.50 -6.10 5.04
CA VAL A 262 5.33 -5.43 4.47
C VAL A 262 5.87 -4.39 3.48
N LEU A 263 5.46 -4.48 2.22
CA LEU A 263 6.00 -3.68 1.13
C LEU A 263 4.85 -2.99 0.38
N GLU A 264 4.86 -1.66 0.38
CA GLU A 264 4.02 -0.80 -0.45
C GLU A 264 4.94 -0.01 -1.39
N ASN A 265 5.16 -0.55 -2.59
CA ASN A 265 6.05 0.02 -3.59
C ASN A 265 5.28 0.95 -4.55
N GLY A 266 5.96 1.39 -5.61
CA GLY A 266 5.38 2.19 -6.68
C GLY A 266 4.30 1.48 -7.49
N GLY A 267 3.51 2.29 -8.20
CA GLY A 267 2.44 1.86 -9.10
C GLY A 267 2.86 1.92 -10.57
N ASN A 268 1.89 1.67 -11.43
CA ASN A 268 1.88 2.10 -12.84
C ASN A 268 0.42 2.19 -13.28
N ASP A 269 -0.35 2.95 -12.50
CA ASP A 269 -1.77 2.69 -12.32
C ASP A 269 -2.57 3.12 -13.56
N ALA A 270 -3.39 2.19 -14.04
CA ALA A 270 -4.16 2.37 -15.26
C ALA A 270 -5.45 3.16 -15.00
N LEU A 271 -5.76 4.10 -15.88
CA LEU A 271 -7.07 4.73 -16.02
C LEU A 271 -7.72 4.25 -17.32
N ILE A 272 -8.85 3.55 -17.20
CA ILE A 272 -9.71 3.21 -18.34
C ILE A 272 -10.81 4.27 -18.45
N VAL A 273 -10.95 4.87 -19.63
CA VAL A 273 -12.05 5.78 -19.98
C VAL A 273 -12.90 5.12 -21.06
N ASP A 274 -14.11 4.71 -20.68
CA ASP A 274 -15.06 3.99 -21.52
C ASP A 274 -15.76 4.90 -22.55
N GLY A 275 -16.45 4.31 -23.52
CA GLY A 275 -17.17 5.04 -24.57
C GLY A 275 -18.51 5.65 -24.14
N ASP A 276 -18.97 5.39 -22.91
CA ASP A 276 -20.30 5.78 -22.41
C ASP A 276 -20.29 6.90 -21.35
N VAL A 277 -19.11 7.45 -21.02
CA VAL A 277 -18.95 8.57 -20.06
C VAL A 277 -18.77 9.92 -20.76
N ASP A 278 -19.02 11.00 -20.01
CA ASP A 278 -18.71 12.36 -20.46
C ASP A 278 -17.18 12.55 -20.56
N PRO A 279 -16.62 12.84 -21.76
CA PRO A 279 -15.18 13.04 -21.94
C PRO A 279 -14.60 14.20 -21.13
N VAL A 280 -15.39 15.23 -20.82
CA VAL A 280 -14.92 16.40 -20.07
C VAL A 280 -14.73 16.03 -18.60
N TRP A 281 -15.74 15.42 -17.98
CA TRP A 281 -15.61 14.88 -16.61
C TRP A 281 -14.52 13.80 -16.53
N ALA A 282 -14.41 12.93 -17.53
CA ALA A 282 -13.34 11.94 -17.56
C ALA A 282 -11.94 12.58 -17.63
N ALA A 283 -11.78 13.69 -18.36
CA ALA A 283 -10.55 14.46 -18.42
C ALA A 283 -10.25 15.19 -17.10
N GLU A 284 -11.26 15.70 -16.39
CA GLU A 284 -11.09 16.22 -15.03
C GLU A 284 -10.57 15.13 -14.08
N GLN A 285 -11.14 13.93 -14.11
CA GLN A 285 -10.65 12.80 -13.32
C GLN A 285 -9.21 12.39 -13.70
N ALA A 286 -8.88 12.35 -15.00
CA ALA A 286 -7.53 12.07 -15.47
C ALA A 286 -6.52 13.12 -14.98
N ALA A 287 -6.83 14.41 -15.15
CA ALA A 287 -5.99 15.51 -14.69
C ALA A 287 -5.79 15.52 -13.17
N ILE A 288 -6.84 15.20 -12.40
CA ILE A 288 -6.74 15.04 -10.95
C ILE A 288 -5.75 13.90 -10.61
N GLY A 289 -5.94 12.71 -11.21
CA GLY A 289 -5.09 11.53 -10.93
C GLY A 289 -3.63 11.66 -11.37
N SER A 290 -3.37 12.32 -12.49
CA SER A 290 -2.01 12.50 -13.03
C SER A 290 -1.26 13.68 -12.42
N PHE A 291 -1.94 14.73 -11.96
CA PHE A 291 -1.28 16.00 -11.59
C PHE A 291 -1.34 16.38 -10.10
N ALA A 292 -2.18 15.74 -9.27
CA ALA A 292 -2.18 15.98 -7.83
C ALA A 292 -0.81 15.66 -7.18
N ASN A 293 -0.37 16.47 -6.21
CA ASN A 293 1.00 16.44 -5.66
C ASN A 293 2.10 16.52 -6.74
N ALA A 294 1.82 17.13 -7.90
CA ALA A 294 2.64 17.06 -9.11
C ALA A 294 2.95 15.62 -9.57
N GLY A 295 1.97 14.71 -9.52
CA GLY A 295 2.11 13.31 -9.91
C GLY A 295 2.96 12.45 -8.95
N GLN A 296 3.34 12.99 -7.79
CA GLN A 296 4.22 12.31 -6.83
C GLN A 296 3.40 11.46 -5.84
N ILE A 297 2.58 10.54 -6.34
CA ILE A 297 1.72 9.64 -5.54
C ILE A 297 1.83 8.24 -6.14
N CYS A 298 2.01 7.21 -5.31
CA CYS A 298 2.12 5.83 -5.80
C CYS A 298 0.88 5.32 -6.55
N THR A 299 -0.31 5.90 -6.29
CA THR A 299 -1.55 5.64 -7.06
C THR A 299 -1.91 6.77 -8.04
N SER A 300 -0.93 7.55 -8.50
CA SER A 300 -1.13 8.47 -9.62
C SER A 300 -1.41 7.73 -10.92
N VAL A 301 -2.19 8.38 -11.79
CA VAL A 301 -2.54 7.83 -13.10
C VAL A 301 -1.36 7.98 -14.05
N GLU A 302 -0.64 6.87 -14.25
CA GLU A 302 0.55 6.77 -15.11
C GLU A 302 0.19 6.29 -16.53
N ARG A 303 -0.94 5.61 -16.73
CA ARG A 303 -1.35 5.09 -18.07
C ARG A 303 -2.84 5.31 -18.34
N ILE A 304 -3.17 6.10 -19.36
CA ILE A 304 -4.56 6.38 -19.74
C ILE A 304 -4.93 5.61 -21.01
N PHE A 305 -5.94 4.73 -20.92
CA PHE A 305 -6.53 4.01 -22.03
C PHE A 305 -7.93 4.58 -22.32
N VAL A 306 -8.08 5.30 -23.43
CA VAL A 306 -9.33 6.01 -23.78
C VAL A 306 -10.02 5.43 -25.02
N HIS A 307 -11.31 5.17 -24.91
CA HIS A 307 -12.15 4.64 -25.98
C HIS A 307 -12.20 5.60 -27.19
N ARG A 308 -11.99 5.06 -28.39
CA ARG A 308 -11.86 5.81 -29.67
C ARG A 308 -12.93 6.91 -29.86
N ASP A 309 -14.19 6.60 -29.58
CA ASP A 309 -15.32 7.50 -29.84
C ASP A 309 -15.34 8.77 -28.96
N VAL A 310 -14.73 8.74 -27.76
CA VAL A 310 -14.66 9.90 -26.85
C VAL A 310 -13.28 10.57 -26.83
N ALA A 311 -12.25 9.89 -27.35
CA ALA A 311 -10.85 10.26 -27.23
C ALA A 311 -10.50 11.69 -27.67
N ALA A 312 -11.11 12.20 -28.76
CA ALA A 312 -10.80 13.53 -29.27
C ALA A 312 -11.23 14.65 -28.29
N ALA A 313 -12.46 14.57 -27.78
CA ALA A 313 -12.97 15.53 -26.80
C ALA A 313 -12.30 15.37 -25.43
N PHE A 314 -11.96 14.13 -25.05
CA PHE A 314 -11.19 13.84 -23.84
C PHE A 314 -9.80 14.50 -23.86
N VAL A 315 -9.06 14.38 -24.97
CA VAL A 315 -7.73 15.01 -25.10
C VAL A 315 -7.84 16.53 -25.10
N GLU A 316 -8.82 17.12 -25.80
CA GLU A 316 -9.05 18.58 -25.79
C GLU A 316 -9.31 19.09 -24.37
N ALA A 317 -10.18 18.40 -23.60
CA ALA A 317 -10.46 18.74 -22.22
C ALA A 317 -9.25 18.51 -21.28
N LEU A 318 -8.48 17.43 -21.47
CA LEU A 318 -7.31 17.11 -20.64
C LEU A 318 -6.16 18.12 -20.86
N VAL A 319 -5.99 18.60 -22.10
CA VAL A 319 -5.07 19.69 -22.42
C VAL A 319 -5.52 21.00 -21.76
N ALA A 320 -6.82 21.31 -21.76
CA ALA A 320 -7.35 22.47 -21.04
C ALA A 320 -7.12 22.35 -19.51
N GLU A 321 -7.36 21.17 -18.93
CA GLU A 321 -7.12 20.90 -17.51
C GLU A 321 -5.63 21.03 -17.13
N ALA A 322 -4.72 20.53 -17.96
CA ALA A 322 -3.28 20.71 -17.79
C ALA A 322 -2.86 22.19 -17.95
N ALA A 323 -3.49 22.93 -18.87
CA ALA A 323 -3.23 24.36 -19.07
C ALA A 323 -3.62 25.20 -17.85
N ARG A 324 -4.73 24.90 -17.16
CA ARG A 324 -5.11 25.60 -15.92
C ARG A 324 -4.07 25.37 -14.81
N ARG A 325 -3.59 24.13 -14.66
CA ARG A 325 -2.57 23.73 -13.67
C ARG A 325 -1.14 24.12 -14.05
N HIS A 326 -0.95 24.82 -15.18
CA HIS A 326 0.38 25.28 -15.62
C HIS A 326 0.89 26.49 -14.81
N ASP A 327 0.00 27.28 -14.22
CA ASP A 327 0.38 28.33 -13.28
C ASP A 327 0.91 27.70 -11.97
N ARG A 328 2.08 28.18 -11.53
CA ARG A 328 2.92 27.63 -10.43
C ARG A 328 2.29 27.70 -9.01
N LEU A 329 0.96 27.83 -8.93
CA LEU A 329 0.18 27.96 -7.71
C LEU A 329 -0.72 26.73 -7.45
N GLU A 330 -1.17 26.02 -8.50
CA GLU A 330 -1.98 24.79 -8.35
C GLU A 330 -1.13 23.52 -8.20
N MET A 331 0.16 23.56 -8.52
CA MET A 331 1.11 22.46 -8.35
C MET A 331 2.42 22.93 -7.71
N GLY A 332 3.00 22.10 -6.85
CA GLY A 332 4.37 22.26 -6.37
C GLY A 332 5.43 21.82 -7.40
N PRO A 333 6.71 22.09 -7.15
CA PRO A 333 7.81 21.50 -7.91
C PRO A 333 7.95 19.99 -7.62
N LEU A 334 8.73 19.29 -8.44
CA LEU A 334 9.22 17.95 -8.09
C LEU A 334 10.23 18.06 -6.95
N VAL A 335 10.23 17.12 -6.01
CA VAL A 335 11.03 17.18 -4.76
C VAL A 335 12.54 17.38 -4.95
N ASP A 336 13.13 16.98 -6.08
CA ASP A 336 14.50 17.38 -6.43
C ASP A 336 14.76 17.37 -7.95
N ALA A 337 15.89 17.95 -8.35
CA ALA A 337 16.31 18.05 -9.74
C ALA A 337 16.67 16.68 -10.37
N ARG A 338 16.89 15.63 -9.55
CA ARG A 338 17.16 14.26 -10.03
C ARG A 338 15.86 13.60 -10.50
N LEU A 339 14.75 13.78 -9.79
CA LEU A 339 13.43 13.35 -10.27
C LEU A 339 13.01 14.16 -11.50
N ARG A 340 13.23 15.49 -11.52
CA ARG A 340 12.98 16.27 -12.75
C ARG A 340 13.78 15.77 -13.96
N ALA A 341 15.05 15.41 -13.78
CA ALA A 341 15.87 14.86 -14.86
C ALA A 341 15.35 13.49 -15.36
N GLU A 342 14.78 12.68 -14.47
CA GLU A 342 14.15 11.40 -14.82
C GLU A 342 12.82 11.60 -15.57
N VAL A 343 11.96 12.53 -15.13
CA VAL A 343 10.72 12.87 -15.83
C VAL A 343 11.02 13.44 -17.23
N GLN A 344 12.00 14.35 -17.37
CA GLN A 344 12.47 14.83 -18.68
C GLN A 344 12.97 13.67 -19.55
N ARG A 345 13.75 12.72 -18.99
CA ARG A 345 14.25 11.54 -19.73
C ARG A 345 13.12 10.69 -20.29
N GLN A 346 12.12 10.34 -19.48
CA GLN A 346 11.03 9.47 -19.94
C GLN A 346 10.13 10.17 -20.98
N VAL A 347 9.93 11.50 -20.86
CA VAL A 347 9.21 12.30 -21.87
C VAL A 347 10.01 12.41 -23.17
N ASP A 348 11.32 12.68 -23.10
CA ASP A 348 12.20 12.74 -24.28
C ASP A 348 12.25 11.38 -25.01
N GLU A 349 12.30 10.28 -24.27
CA GLU A 349 12.24 8.90 -24.80
C GLU A 349 10.89 8.63 -25.48
N ALA A 350 9.76 9.00 -24.85
CA ALA A 350 8.43 8.83 -25.43
C ALA A 350 8.28 9.62 -26.76
N VAL A 351 8.82 10.84 -26.84
CA VAL A 351 8.82 11.65 -28.07
C VAL A 351 9.75 11.07 -29.14
N ALA A 352 10.91 10.53 -28.75
CA ALA A 352 11.80 9.83 -29.68
C ALA A 352 11.15 8.55 -30.26
N ASP A 353 10.36 7.84 -29.45
CA ASP A 353 9.52 6.71 -29.86
C ASP A 353 8.21 7.15 -30.57
N GLY A 354 7.98 8.45 -30.79
CA GLY A 354 6.90 8.98 -31.62
C GLY A 354 5.58 9.25 -30.91
N ALA A 355 5.59 9.50 -29.60
CA ALA A 355 4.50 10.18 -28.91
C ALA A 355 4.53 11.70 -29.22
N THR A 356 3.38 12.37 -29.09
CA THR A 356 3.22 13.82 -29.28
C THR A 356 3.05 14.51 -27.92
N VAL A 357 3.80 15.58 -27.66
CA VAL A 357 3.50 16.51 -26.56
C VAL A 357 2.39 17.45 -27.00
N GLU A 358 1.22 17.38 -26.40
CA GLU A 358 0.12 18.33 -26.65
C GLU A 358 0.33 19.62 -25.84
N ILE A 359 0.82 19.48 -24.61
CA ILE A 359 1.17 20.59 -23.70
C ILE A 359 2.23 20.13 -22.69
N GLY A 360 3.03 21.06 -22.17
CA GLY A 360 4.07 20.79 -21.17
C GLY A 360 5.36 20.27 -21.78
N GLY A 361 5.87 19.15 -21.26
CA GLY A 361 6.98 18.37 -21.84
C GLY A 361 8.37 19.04 -21.86
N THR A 362 8.52 20.21 -21.23
CA THR A 362 9.76 21.00 -21.26
C THR A 362 10.11 21.54 -19.88
N THR A 363 11.38 21.43 -19.49
CA THR A 363 11.90 22.03 -18.25
C THR A 363 11.71 23.56 -18.27
N PRO A 364 10.98 24.17 -17.31
CA PRO A 364 10.81 25.62 -17.25
C PRO A 364 12.10 26.36 -16.88
N GLU A 365 12.26 27.60 -17.37
CA GLU A 365 13.35 28.47 -16.92
C GLU A 365 13.19 28.91 -15.46
N GLY A 366 14.32 28.99 -14.76
CA GLY A 366 14.44 29.53 -13.40
C GLY A 366 15.12 28.58 -12.41
N PRO A 367 15.17 28.98 -11.12
CA PRO A 367 15.61 28.12 -10.03
C PRO A 367 14.58 27.04 -9.69
N GLY A 368 14.95 26.10 -8.81
CA GLY A 368 14.09 25.02 -8.36
C GLY A 368 13.91 23.87 -9.36
N SER A 369 13.01 22.96 -9.02
CA SER A 369 12.81 21.63 -9.62
C SER A 369 11.45 21.48 -10.30
N TRP A 370 10.88 22.62 -10.75
CA TRP A 370 9.58 22.71 -11.43
C TRP A 370 9.49 21.87 -12.70
N TRP A 371 8.33 21.25 -12.92
CA TRP A 371 7.94 20.56 -14.15
C TRP A 371 6.46 20.88 -14.48
N PRO A 372 6.10 21.17 -15.74
CA PRO A 372 4.72 21.52 -16.10
C PRO A 372 3.82 20.28 -16.20
N ALA A 373 2.52 20.46 -15.97
CA ALA A 373 1.52 19.44 -16.32
C ALA A 373 1.65 19.10 -17.81
N THR A 374 1.90 17.84 -18.10
CA THR A 374 2.31 17.37 -19.43
C THR A 374 1.32 16.34 -19.96
N VAL A 375 0.79 16.54 -21.16
CA VAL A 375 -0.12 15.57 -21.81
C VAL A 375 0.58 15.00 -23.04
N LEU A 376 0.65 13.67 -23.12
CA LEU A 376 1.24 12.95 -24.23
C LEU A 376 0.17 12.14 -24.97
N THR A 377 0.11 12.23 -26.30
CA THR A 377 -0.75 11.37 -27.13
C THR A 377 0.07 10.47 -28.04
N GLY A 378 -0.56 9.46 -28.63
CA GLY A 378 0.15 8.46 -29.45
C GLY A 378 1.04 7.53 -28.62
N CYS A 379 0.81 7.45 -27.30
CA CYS A 379 1.52 6.54 -26.41
C CYS A 379 1.20 5.09 -26.77
N ARG A 380 2.18 4.19 -26.61
CA ARG A 380 2.11 2.78 -27.04
C ARG A 380 2.73 1.86 -25.99
N PRO A 381 2.27 0.60 -25.82
CA PRO A 381 2.67 -0.26 -24.68
C PRO A 381 4.15 -0.71 -24.63
N HIS A 382 5.00 -0.26 -25.54
CA HIS A 382 6.44 -0.55 -25.56
C HIS A 382 7.33 0.65 -25.16
N MET A 383 6.75 1.84 -24.98
CA MET A 383 7.47 3.03 -24.56
C MET A 383 7.75 2.99 -23.06
N THR A 384 8.86 3.57 -22.60
CA THR A 384 9.23 3.70 -21.18
C THR A 384 8.08 4.26 -20.34
N ILE A 385 7.45 5.34 -20.83
CA ILE A 385 6.32 6.06 -20.21
C ILE A 385 5.02 5.25 -20.11
N MET A 386 4.99 4.01 -20.61
CA MET A 386 3.86 3.08 -20.51
C MET A 386 4.24 1.79 -19.75
N GLN A 387 5.42 1.74 -19.10
CA GLN A 387 5.98 0.57 -18.43
C GLN A 387 6.70 0.89 -17.10
N GLU A 388 7.27 2.09 -16.98
CA GLU A 388 7.90 2.59 -15.75
C GLU A 388 6.98 3.60 -15.05
N GLU A 389 7.17 3.74 -13.73
CA GLU A 389 6.55 4.81 -12.94
C GLU A 389 7.27 6.14 -13.29
N THR A 390 6.52 7.17 -13.72
CA THR A 390 7.06 8.51 -14.00
C THR A 390 7.26 9.29 -12.70
N PHE A 391 6.32 9.16 -11.76
CA PHE A 391 6.27 9.87 -10.48
C PHE A 391 6.38 11.40 -10.61
N GLY A 392 5.75 11.95 -11.65
CA GLY A 392 5.72 13.37 -12.00
C GLY A 392 4.45 13.71 -12.80
N PRO A 393 4.13 15.00 -13.07
CA PRO A 393 2.81 15.37 -13.59
C PRO A 393 2.75 15.19 -15.11
N VAL A 394 2.72 13.94 -15.54
CA VAL A 394 2.61 13.50 -16.93
C VAL A 394 1.35 12.64 -17.08
N ALA A 395 0.62 12.82 -18.17
CA ALA A 395 -0.58 12.07 -18.51
C ALA A 395 -0.38 11.38 -19.89
N PRO A 396 0.11 10.13 -19.92
CA PRO A 396 0.30 9.36 -21.14
C PRO A 396 -1.02 8.77 -21.65
N VAL A 397 -1.47 9.20 -22.84
CA VAL A 397 -2.74 8.80 -23.44
C VAL A 397 -2.53 7.85 -24.62
N GLN A 398 -3.04 6.63 -24.48
CA GLN A 398 -3.24 5.69 -25.56
C GLN A 398 -4.73 5.60 -25.91
N VAL A 399 -5.06 5.84 -27.19
CA VAL A 399 -6.40 5.57 -27.73
C VAL A 399 -6.53 4.07 -28.05
N VAL A 400 -7.65 3.47 -27.67
CA VAL A 400 -7.97 2.06 -27.91
C VAL A 400 -9.26 1.92 -28.74
N ASP A 401 -9.45 0.77 -29.40
CA ASP A 401 -10.65 0.54 -30.20
C ASP A 401 -11.93 0.34 -29.35
N ASP A 402 -11.84 -0.37 -28.22
CA ASP A 402 -12.97 -0.64 -27.32
C ASP A 402 -12.55 -0.86 -25.85
N PHE A 403 -13.53 -1.06 -24.96
CA PHE A 403 -13.31 -1.36 -23.53
C PHE A 403 -12.54 -2.68 -23.29
N ASP A 404 -12.75 -3.69 -24.14
CA ASP A 404 -12.08 -4.99 -24.04
C ASP A 404 -10.56 -4.84 -24.29
N GLU A 405 -10.17 -3.99 -25.23
CA GLU A 405 -8.77 -3.61 -25.43
C GLU A 405 -8.21 -2.80 -24.26
N ALA A 406 -8.92 -1.78 -23.75
CA ALA A 406 -8.47 -1.01 -22.59
C ALA A 406 -8.18 -1.93 -21.39
N LEU A 407 -9.11 -2.83 -21.07
CA LEU A 407 -8.97 -3.78 -19.97
C LEU A 407 -7.82 -4.75 -20.20
N ARG A 408 -7.70 -5.32 -21.40
CA ARG A 408 -6.59 -6.21 -21.79
C ARG A 408 -5.22 -5.54 -21.64
N LEU A 409 -5.12 -4.24 -21.90
CA LEU A 409 -3.87 -3.47 -21.76
C LEU A 409 -3.60 -3.07 -20.29
N ALA A 410 -4.62 -2.62 -19.56
CA ALA A 410 -4.53 -2.30 -18.15
C ALA A 410 -4.07 -3.52 -17.30
N CYS A 411 -4.59 -4.71 -17.62
CA CYS A 411 -4.18 -5.97 -16.99
C CYS A 411 -2.76 -6.44 -17.34
N HIS A 412 -2.08 -5.81 -18.31
CA HIS A 412 -0.73 -6.20 -18.71
C HIS A 412 0.31 -5.21 -18.18
N ASP A 413 0.60 -5.33 -16.88
CA ASP A 413 1.72 -4.67 -16.21
C ASP A 413 2.43 -5.63 -15.25
N ARG A 414 3.58 -5.21 -14.73
CA ARG A 414 4.30 -5.90 -13.65
C ARG A 414 3.95 -5.33 -12.27
N HIS A 415 3.49 -4.07 -12.22
CA HIS A 415 2.91 -3.44 -11.04
C HIS A 415 1.46 -3.88 -10.83
N GLY A 416 0.91 -3.55 -9.67
CA GLY A 416 -0.43 -3.98 -9.27
C GLY A 416 -0.94 -3.27 -8.02
N LEU A 417 -0.68 -1.97 -7.88
CA LEU A 417 -1.14 -1.19 -6.73
C LEU A 417 -2.63 -0.84 -6.88
N ALA A 418 -3.00 0.03 -7.82
CA ALA A 418 -4.40 0.31 -8.12
C ALA A 418 -4.69 0.46 -9.63
N ALA A 419 -5.98 0.58 -9.95
CA ALA A 419 -6.48 0.97 -11.26
C ALA A 419 -7.82 1.69 -11.10
N THR A 420 -8.13 2.60 -12.02
CA THR A 420 -9.38 3.37 -12.07
C THR A 420 -10.12 3.07 -13.38
N VAL A 421 -11.44 2.88 -13.31
CA VAL A 421 -12.30 2.73 -14.49
C VAL A 421 -13.43 3.73 -14.43
N LEU A 422 -13.58 4.52 -15.50
CA LEU A 422 -14.67 5.47 -15.70
C LEU A 422 -15.63 4.88 -16.71
N THR A 423 -16.82 4.47 -16.26
CA THR A 423 -17.83 3.77 -17.07
C THR A 423 -19.24 3.96 -16.48
N GLY A 424 -20.25 4.14 -17.34
CA GLY A 424 -21.66 4.02 -16.99
C GLY A 424 -22.15 2.56 -16.96
N SER A 425 -21.40 1.65 -17.57
CA SER A 425 -21.75 0.24 -17.76
C SER A 425 -21.39 -0.61 -16.54
N ILE A 426 -22.43 -1.02 -15.79
CA ILE A 426 -22.30 -1.99 -14.69
C ILE A 426 -21.69 -3.32 -15.16
N ALA A 427 -21.82 -3.68 -16.44
CA ALA A 427 -21.19 -4.88 -17.00
C ALA A 427 -19.67 -4.69 -17.14
N HIS A 428 -19.22 -3.53 -17.60
CA HIS A 428 -17.80 -3.19 -17.73
C HIS A 428 -17.14 -3.01 -16.35
N ALA A 429 -17.81 -2.33 -15.42
CA ALA A 429 -17.37 -2.22 -14.03
C ALA A 429 -17.20 -3.60 -13.35
N ASN A 430 -18.20 -4.49 -13.46
CA ASN A 430 -18.11 -5.85 -12.90
C ASN A 430 -16.98 -6.68 -13.54
N ARG A 431 -16.71 -6.49 -14.82
CA ARG A 431 -15.62 -7.18 -15.51
C ARG A 431 -14.25 -6.64 -15.10
N ALA A 432 -14.10 -5.33 -15.00
CA ALA A 432 -12.89 -4.70 -14.45
C ALA A 432 -12.58 -5.20 -13.02
N LEU A 433 -13.60 -5.29 -12.16
CA LEU A 433 -13.48 -5.82 -10.80
C LEU A 433 -13.06 -7.30 -10.74
N ALA A 434 -13.30 -8.08 -11.80
CA ALA A 434 -12.90 -9.48 -11.89
C ALA A 434 -11.52 -9.68 -12.53
N ASP A 435 -11.21 -8.90 -13.58
CA ASP A 435 -10.06 -9.13 -14.47
C ASP A 435 -8.81 -8.31 -14.07
N LEU A 436 -8.94 -7.17 -13.38
CA LEU A 436 -7.80 -6.30 -13.05
C LEU A 436 -6.89 -6.91 -11.96
N PRO A 437 -5.57 -7.10 -12.22
CA PRO A 437 -4.66 -7.77 -11.30
C PRO A 437 -4.05 -6.82 -10.25
N VAL A 438 -4.86 -5.93 -9.66
CA VAL A 438 -4.41 -4.85 -8.75
C VAL A 438 -4.90 -5.04 -7.31
N GLY A 439 -4.28 -4.35 -6.35
CA GLY A 439 -4.74 -4.31 -4.96
C GLY A 439 -6.05 -3.54 -4.80
N THR A 440 -6.17 -2.37 -5.41
CA THR A 440 -7.35 -1.50 -5.33
C THR A 440 -7.94 -1.20 -6.71
N VAL A 441 -9.22 -1.53 -6.94
CA VAL A 441 -9.96 -1.06 -8.12
C VAL A 441 -10.90 0.07 -7.71
N LYS A 442 -10.83 1.21 -8.41
CA LYS A 442 -11.72 2.36 -8.22
C LYS A 442 -12.66 2.48 -9.42
N ILE A 443 -13.96 2.65 -9.19
CA ILE A 443 -14.96 2.87 -10.25
C ILE A 443 -15.52 4.29 -10.12
N ASN A 444 -15.45 5.08 -11.20
CA ASN A 444 -15.96 6.46 -11.29
C ASN A 444 -15.44 7.45 -10.22
N ALA A 445 -14.28 7.17 -9.60
CA ALA A 445 -13.60 8.07 -8.67
C ALA A 445 -12.08 7.83 -8.71
N VAL A 446 -11.29 8.84 -9.10
CA VAL A 446 -9.83 8.69 -9.21
C VAL A 446 -9.10 8.75 -7.85
N PHE A 447 -9.63 9.54 -6.92
CA PHE A 447 -9.20 9.58 -5.51
C PHE A 447 -10.34 9.20 -4.56
N GLY A 448 -9.93 8.89 -3.33
CA GLY A 448 -10.73 8.16 -2.36
C GLY A 448 -10.21 6.72 -2.21
N GLY A 449 -10.63 6.10 -1.11
CA GLY A 449 -10.45 4.68 -0.82
C GLY A 449 -11.71 4.15 -0.16
N ALA A 450 -11.69 2.90 0.30
CA ALA A 450 -12.77 2.32 1.11
C ALA A 450 -12.40 2.44 2.61
N PRO A 451 -12.98 3.38 3.39
CA PRO A 451 -12.56 3.60 4.76
C PRO A 451 -12.80 2.36 5.64
N GLY A 452 -11.74 1.89 6.31
CA GLY A 452 -11.79 0.68 7.15
C GLY A 452 -11.58 -0.64 6.41
N GLY A 453 -11.33 -0.63 5.10
CA GLY A 453 -10.79 -1.77 4.36
C GLY A 453 -9.30 -1.62 4.07
N SER A 454 -8.63 -2.74 3.78
CA SER A 454 -7.22 -2.79 3.37
C SER A 454 -7.08 -3.52 2.04
N ALA A 455 -6.03 -3.20 1.29
CA ALA A 455 -5.65 -3.88 0.06
C ALA A 455 -4.28 -4.54 0.21
N GLN A 456 -4.01 -5.57 -0.60
CA GLN A 456 -2.65 -6.06 -0.82
C GLN A 456 -2.20 -5.63 -2.21
N PRO A 457 -1.10 -4.88 -2.38
CA PRO A 457 -0.53 -4.64 -3.70
C PRO A 457 -0.09 -5.96 -4.34
N ARG A 458 -0.10 -6.00 -5.67
CA ARG A 458 0.28 -7.19 -6.45
C ARG A 458 1.51 -6.94 -7.32
N GLY A 459 2.14 -8.04 -7.74
CA GLY A 459 3.30 -8.01 -8.62
C GLY A 459 4.48 -7.29 -7.97
N GLU A 460 5.01 -6.28 -8.65
CA GLU A 460 6.14 -5.49 -8.20
C GLU A 460 5.75 -4.36 -7.22
N SER A 461 4.47 -4.00 -7.15
CA SER A 461 3.96 -2.99 -6.21
C SER A 461 4.01 -3.43 -4.74
N GLY A 462 4.35 -4.69 -4.45
CA GLY A 462 4.73 -5.12 -3.09
C GLY A 462 4.04 -6.37 -2.58
N SER A 463 3.83 -6.44 -1.27
CA SER A 463 3.30 -7.62 -0.58
C SER A 463 2.87 -7.32 0.86
N GLY A 464 1.77 -7.94 1.27
CA GLY A 464 1.14 -7.77 2.59
C GLY A 464 0.11 -6.64 2.59
N TYR A 465 -0.38 -6.25 3.77
CA TYR A 465 -1.27 -5.09 3.96
C TYR A 465 -0.49 -3.94 4.63
N GLY A 466 -0.18 -2.86 3.90
CA GLY A 466 0.55 -1.71 4.43
C GLY A 466 -0.28 -0.68 5.20
N TYR A 467 -1.61 -0.82 5.22
CA TYR A 467 -2.57 0.10 5.84
C TYR A 467 -3.82 -0.64 6.35
N GLY A 468 -4.70 0.07 7.06
CA GLY A 468 -6.01 -0.42 7.50
C GLY A 468 -5.94 -1.48 8.61
N PRO A 469 -7.08 -2.10 9.00
CA PRO A 469 -7.11 -3.00 10.15
C PRO A 469 -6.22 -4.24 9.97
N GLU A 470 -6.09 -4.77 8.75
CA GLU A 470 -5.25 -5.94 8.44
C GLU A 470 -3.73 -5.67 8.60
N LEU A 471 -3.27 -4.41 8.64
CA LEU A 471 -1.87 -4.09 9.02
C LEU A 471 -1.56 -4.55 10.47
N LEU A 472 -2.57 -4.70 11.33
CA LEU A 472 -2.39 -5.24 12.69
C LEU A 472 -2.04 -6.74 12.67
N ASP A 473 -2.57 -7.50 11.71
CA ASP A 473 -2.22 -8.91 11.48
C ASP A 473 -0.80 -9.01 10.88
N GLU A 474 -0.48 -8.12 9.96
CA GLU A 474 0.87 -7.98 9.39
C GLU A 474 1.95 -7.55 10.40
N LEU A 475 1.57 -7.07 11.59
CA LEU A 475 2.48 -6.66 12.66
C LEU A 475 2.36 -7.51 13.93
N THR A 476 1.59 -8.60 13.87
CA THR A 476 1.49 -9.62 14.92
C THR A 476 1.90 -11.03 14.47
N LEU A 477 2.00 -11.95 15.43
CA LEU A 477 2.21 -13.38 15.26
C LEU A 477 1.11 -14.14 16.00
N THR A 478 0.23 -14.80 15.26
CA THR A 478 -0.84 -15.62 15.82
C THR A 478 -0.30 -16.93 16.38
N LYS A 479 -0.51 -17.15 17.68
CA LYS A 479 -0.21 -18.41 18.38
C LYS A 479 -1.49 -19.16 18.68
N VAL A 480 -1.58 -20.41 18.22
CA VAL A 480 -2.65 -21.33 18.63
C VAL A 480 -2.39 -21.84 20.05
N VAL A 481 -3.41 -21.80 20.89
CA VAL A 481 -3.44 -22.36 22.25
C VAL A 481 -4.42 -23.53 22.27
N HIS A 482 -3.95 -24.67 22.78
CA HIS A 482 -4.80 -25.80 23.15
C HIS A 482 -4.75 -25.95 24.67
N TYR A 483 -5.88 -25.73 25.35
CA TYR A 483 -6.00 -25.89 26.80
C TYR A 483 -6.82 -27.13 27.13
N GLY A 484 -6.11 -28.24 27.40
CA GLY A 484 -6.71 -29.47 27.93
C GLY A 484 -6.74 -29.47 29.46
N VAL A 485 -7.79 -30.05 30.05
CA VAL A 485 -7.92 -30.21 31.50
C VAL A 485 -6.92 -31.27 32.01
N PRO A 486 -6.06 -30.97 32.99
CA PRO A 486 -5.14 -31.97 33.54
C PRO A 486 -5.88 -33.03 34.37
N VAL A 487 -5.49 -34.29 34.23
CA VAL A 487 -5.90 -35.35 35.18
C VAL A 487 -5.20 -35.09 36.51
N LEU A 488 -5.92 -34.44 37.43
CA LEU A 488 -5.45 -34.24 38.80
C LEU A 488 -5.28 -35.59 39.49
N ALA A 489 -4.22 -35.72 40.28
CA ALA A 489 -4.06 -36.88 41.15
C ALA A 489 -5.22 -36.91 42.16
N ALA A 490 -5.85 -38.08 42.33
CA ALA A 490 -6.81 -38.25 43.41
C ALA A 490 -6.08 -38.10 44.76
N ASP A 491 -6.58 -37.21 45.62
CA ASP A 491 -6.08 -37.09 46.99
C ASP A 491 -6.10 -38.46 47.67
N GLY A 492 -5.03 -38.76 48.42
CA GLY A 492 -4.83 -40.06 49.09
C GLY A 492 -5.79 -40.28 50.26
N GLY A 493 -7.08 -40.41 49.98
CA GLY A 493 -8.17 -40.34 50.95
C GLY A 493 -9.37 -41.21 50.59
N HIS A 494 -9.23 -42.51 50.85
CA HIS A 494 -10.26 -43.56 50.79
C HIS A 494 -10.63 -44.14 49.41
N GLN A 495 -10.71 -45.47 49.42
CA GLN A 495 -10.97 -46.37 48.30
C GLN A 495 -12.40 -46.89 48.41
N GLU A 496 -13.23 -46.68 47.38
CA GLU A 496 -14.17 -47.71 46.94
C GLU A 496 -14.48 -47.59 45.44
N VAL A 497 -15.02 -48.66 44.84
CA VAL A 497 -14.94 -48.94 43.40
C VAL A 497 -16.31 -49.29 42.82
N ARG A 498 -16.69 -48.72 41.66
CA ARG A 498 -17.44 -49.41 40.56
C ARG A 498 -17.77 -48.51 39.35
N GLY A 499 -17.24 -48.88 38.17
CA GLY A 499 -17.85 -48.64 36.85
C GLY A 499 -17.78 -47.20 36.28
N THR A 500 -17.68 -46.98 34.96
CA THR A 500 -17.62 -47.93 33.83
C THR A 500 -16.70 -47.44 32.70
N SER A 501 -15.96 -48.39 32.12
CA SER A 501 -15.10 -48.30 30.93
C SER A 501 -15.64 -47.48 29.75
N SER A 502 -14.79 -46.61 29.21
CA SER A 502 -14.29 -46.76 27.83
C SER A 502 -12.83 -46.28 27.76
N ALA A 503 -12.02 -46.87 26.87
CA ALA A 503 -10.59 -46.57 26.75
C ALA A 503 -10.21 -46.33 25.27
N PRO A 504 -9.25 -45.44 24.97
CA PRO A 504 -8.74 -45.24 23.62
C PRO A 504 -7.84 -46.41 23.18
N LEU A 505 -7.89 -46.76 21.91
CA LEU A 505 -7.01 -47.76 21.30
C LEU A 505 -5.62 -47.17 21.06
N ALA A 506 -4.61 -47.71 21.72
CA ALA A 506 -3.21 -47.45 21.37
C ALA A 506 -2.81 -48.32 20.17
N ALA A 507 -2.05 -47.74 19.24
CA ALA A 507 -1.52 -48.46 18.09
C ALA A 507 -0.44 -49.47 18.53
N GLY A 508 -0.52 -50.70 18.04
CA GLY A 508 0.52 -51.71 18.20
C GLY A 508 1.40 -51.79 16.95
N ASP A 509 2.70 -51.57 17.12
CA ASP A 509 3.74 -51.88 16.14
C ASP A 509 4.58 -53.05 16.67
N GLN A 510 5.03 -53.95 15.77
CA GLN A 510 6.12 -54.96 15.90
C GLN A 510 5.98 -56.05 14.81
N VAL A 511 6.64 -55.79 13.68
CA VAL A 511 7.44 -56.72 12.83
C VAL A 511 7.15 -58.25 12.90
N GLY A 512 6.82 -58.83 11.74
CA GLY A 512 6.96 -60.26 11.42
C GLY A 512 6.79 -60.50 9.91
N GLY A 513 7.69 -61.26 9.27
CA GLY A 513 7.77 -61.34 7.79
C GLY A 513 7.63 -62.76 7.20
N GLN A 514 7.92 -62.87 5.89
CA GLN A 514 7.71 -64.03 4.99
C GLN A 514 6.23 -64.24 4.57
N ASP A 515 5.89 -64.59 3.31
CA ASP A 515 6.72 -64.76 2.10
C ASP A 515 5.91 -64.57 0.79
N SER A 516 6.63 -64.38 -0.32
CA SER A 516 6.30 -64.79 -1.70
C SER A 516 5.05 -64.29 -2.49
N ALA A 517 5.35 -63.91 -3.75
CA ALA A 517 4.62 -64.15 -5.01
C ALA A 517 3.62 -63.13 -5.62
N GLU A 518 3.98 -62.72 -6.85
CA GLU A 518 3.16 -62.48 -8.06
C GLU A 518 2.13 -61.32 -8.18
N ALA A 519 2.14 -60.73 -9.37
CA ALA A 519 1.18 -59.78 -9.96
C ALA A 519 0.78 -60.35 -11.36
N PRO A 520 -0.02 -59.72 -12.26
CA PRO A 520 -0.65 -58.38 -12.24
C PRO A 520 -2.11 -58.36 -12.82
N HIS A 521 -2.54 -57.19 -13.36
CA HIS A 521 -3.66 -56.92 -14.30
C HIS A 521 -5.04 -56.42 -13.77
N GLY A 522 -5.74 -55.66 -14.64
CA GLY A 522 -7.10 -55.09 -14.47
C GLY A 522 -7.10 -53.57 -14.22
N ALA A 523 -7.24 -52.66 -15.20
CA ALA A 523 -8.43 -52.39 -16.04
C ALA A 523 -9.72 -52.22 -15.19
N ALA A 524 -10.16 -51.02 -14.79
CA ALA A 524 -10.69 -49.88 -15.57
C ALA A 524 -12.20 -49.98 -15.91
N THR A 525 -12.84 -48.81 -16.08
CA THR A 525 -14.21 -48.51 -16.58
C THR A 525 -15.39 -48.33 -15.59
N THR A 526 -15.88 -47.08 -15.53
CA THR A 526 -17.29 -46.60 -15.57
C THR A 526 -18.43 -47.31 -14.81
N GLY A 527 -19.22 -46.54 -14.05
CA GLY A 527 -20.58 -46.90 -13.64
C GLY A 527 -21.37 -45.74 -12.99
N THR A 528 -22.36 -45.19 -13.69
CA THR A 528 -23.22 -44.07 -13.21
C THR A 528 -24.53 -44.54 -12.55
N SER A 529 -25.29 -43.57 -11.99
CA SER A 529 -26.72 -43.62 -11.58
C SER A 529 -27.02 -44.08 -10.14
N THR A 530 -28.12 -43.72 -9.45
CA THR A 530 -29.14 -42.62 -9.52
C THR A 530 -30.04 -42.66 -8.26
N GLY A 531 -30.62 -41.53 -7.82
CA GLY A 531 -31.73 -41.45 -6.83
C GLY A 531 -31.65 -40.16 -5.98
N ARG A 532 -32.52 -39.15 -6.05
CA ARG A 532 -33.99 -39.04 -5.77
C ARG A 532 -34.36 -39.51 -4.35
N THR A 533 -35.12 -38.77 -3.53
CA THR A 533 -36.11 -37.66 -3.72
C THR A 533 -35.92 -36.50 -2.71
N ARG A 534 -36.16 -35.21 -3.00
CA ARG A 534 -37.45 -34.46 -3.05
C ARG A 534 -38.37 -34.70 -1.83
N HIS A 535 -38.59 -33.72 -0.92
CA HIS A 535 -39.48 -32.52 -0.96
C HIS A 535 -40.95 -32.81 -0.58
N PRO A 536 -41.64 -31.92 0.18
CA PRO A 536 -42.23 -30.70 -0.41
C PRO A 536 -42.19 -29.41 0.45
N GLN A 537 -42.55 -28.27 -0.17
CA GLN A 537 -43.08 -27.04 0.46
C GLN A 537 -44.62 -27.02 0.24
N GLU A 538 -45.36 -26.10 0.87
CA GLU A 538 -46.16 -25.06 0.18
C GLU A 538 -46.84 -24.07 1.19
N PRO A 539 -47.40 -22.91 0.75
CA PRO A 539 -47.65 -21.74 1.62
C PRO A 539 -49.15 -21.39 1.81
N ALA A 540 -49.43 -20.18 2.33
CA ALA A 540 -50.73 -19.50 2.25
C ALA A 540 -50.54 -17.97 2.15
N GLU A 541 -51.47 -17.27 1.49
CA GLU A 541 -51.45 -15.81 1.23
C GLU A 541 -52.72 -15.09 1.77
N GLY A 542 -52.62 -13.76 1.95
CA GLY A 542 -53.74 -12.83 1.68
C GLY A 542 -54.51 -12.22 2.88
N GLY A 543 -54.60 -10.88 2.91
CA GLY A 543 -55.56 -10.13 3.76
C GLY A 543 -55.08 -8.72 4.18
N ASP A 544 -55.77 -7.68 3.71
CA ASP A 544 -55.57 -6.22 3.91
C ASP A 544 -56.99 -5.58 4.06
N PRO A 545 -57.28 -4.30 4.44
CA PRO A 545 -56.45 -3.18 4.97
C PRO A 545 -57.06 -2.44 6.21
N ASP A 546 -56.52 -1.24 6.50
CA ASP A 546 -57.16 0.01 7.01
C ASP A 546 -57.26 0.42 8.51
N ASP A 547 -56.45 1.44 8.84
CA ASP A 547 -56.78 2.78 9.41
C ASP A 547 -57.11 3.03 10.92
N THR A 548 -56.96 4.32 11.29
CA THR A 548 -57.38 5.09 12.47
C THR A 548 -56.34 5.44 13.56
N ALA A 549 -55.59 6.48 13.22
CA ALA A 549 -54.78 7.39 14.03
C ALA A 549 -55.31 7.82 15.42
N HIS A 550 -54.40 8.32 16.28
CA HIS A 550 -54.61 9.59 17.00
C HIS A 550 -53.30 10.30 17.46
N THR A 551 -53.19 11.57 17.05
CA THR A 551 -52.56 12.77 17.68
C THR A 551 -52.02 12.64 19.13
N GLY A 552 -50.94 13.27 19.58
CA GLY A 552 -50.11 14.42 19.13
C GLY A 552 -49.40 15.02 20.38
N THR A 553 -48.68 16.15 20.48
CA THR A 553 -48.12 17.25 19.64
C THR A 553 -47.04 17.97 20.52
N GLY A 554 -46.08 18.80 20.09
CA GLY A 554 -45.71 19.40 18.78
C GLY A 554 -45.12 20.83 18.97
N ARG A 555 -44.30 21.32 18.01
CA ARG A 555 -43.53 22.62 17.95
C ARG A 555 -42.19 22.65 18.71
N GLY A 556 -41.13 23.27 18.18
CA GLY A 556 -40.93 23.85 16.83
C GLY A 556 -39.78 24.87 16.75
N GLU A 557 -39.34 25.20 15.52
CA GLU A 557 -38.58 26.42 15.12
C GLU A 557 -37.14 26.58 15.71
N ASP A 558 -36.09 27.02 15.00
CA ASP A 558 -35.82 27.17 13.54
C ASP A 558 -34.27 27.33 13.32
N ASP A 559 -33.84 27.84 12.16
CA ASP A 559 -32.47 28.29 11.77
C ASP A 559 -31.39 27.21 11.47
N ALA A 560 -30.40 27.42 10.57
CA ALA A 560 -30.32 28.05 9.23
C ALA A 560 -28.86 27.94 8.72
N GLU A 561 -28.64 27.67 7.42
CA GLU A 561 -27.28 27.66 6.82
C GLU A 561 -26.76 29.08 6.49
N PRO A 562 -25.46 29.38 6.70
CA PRO A 562 -24.84 30.60 6.18
C PRO A 562 -24.29 30.40 4.75
N ARG A 563 -24.83 31.15 3.77
CA ARG A 563 -24.23 31.28 2.43
C ARG A 563 -23.31 32.50 2.34
N VAL A 564 -22.24 32.37 1.57
CA VAL A 564 -21.21 33.40 1.33
C VAL A 564 -21.69 34.46 0.33
N HIS A 565 -21.33 35.73 0.57
CA HIS A 565 -21.14 36.73 -0.50
C HIS A 565 -19.99 37.71 -0.14
N PRO A 566 -19.33 38.33 -1.13
CA PRO A 566 -17.99 38.93 -0.95
C PRO A 566 -17.99 40.43 -0.63
N SER A 567 -16.86 40.89 -0.08
CA SER A 567 -16.52 42.32 0.10
C SER A 567 -15.38 42.72 -0.83
N SER A 568 -15.49 43.90 -1.45
CA SER A 568 -14.43 44.58 -2.21
C SER A 568 -14.18 45.98 -1.65
N PRO A 569 -13.04 46.64 -1.96
CA PRO A 569 -12.36 47.50 -0.99
C PRO A 569 -12.72 48.99 -1.03
N ALA A 570 -12.21 49.72 -0.03
CA ALA A 570 -12.15 51.18 0.04
C ALA A 570 -10.71 51.64 0.38
N GLU A 571 -10.37 52.90 0.06
CA GLU A 571 -9.01 53.46 0.05
C GLU A 571 -8.70 54.37 1.26
N GLY A 572 -7.40 54.60 1.54
CA GLY A 572 -6.83 55.72 2.35
C GLY A 572 -6.93 55.56 3.88
N ASP A 573 -5.85 55.62 4.67
CA ASP A 573 -4.58 56.38 4.58
C ASP A 573 -3.33 55.51 4.91
#